data_AF-A0A4Y2TV25-F1
#
_entry.id   AF-A0A4Y2TV25-F1
#
_cell.length_a   1.000
_cell.length_b   1.000
_cell.length_c   1.000
_cell.angle_alpha   90.00
_cell.angle_beta   90.00
_cell.angle_gamma   90.00
#
_symmetry.space_group_name_H-M   'P 1'
#
loop_
_entity.id
_entity.type
_entity.pdbx_description
1 polymer ?
#
loop_
_entity_poly.entity_id
_entity_poly.type
_entity_poly.pdbx_seq_one_letter_code
_entity_poly.pdbx_strand_id
1 'polypeptide(L)'
;VRPFSTEWLVSFKDPRVLWQEHWFALGLEVLSAAIIFQLLRNAKRKGCESFYVTIAALISVGTFEVLPLYPQEGYQLWWFHHGLVNILNQRVPSYIITSFAIVHYVAHNLTKNSNLPARTRAFVTATTALLMYLPYVWLSPRLLLSLVHMDDPIFKNRLLDVPYMQILVLFLLFFHTTQLSLENFEALEPQEKNSNNYLWWSVVSGLSSGFYTILEQYLLYLLFVLILRLNLAVGCLMAFGITFSIAKKEVKALKEKSFSIAGAFQPLKSKIFWGAAALMLFSSTLPLWLNVRDLRSTSTRLELGPCNAIHEVSNTSPLVIERRQFICPEDGKRLSFDFHCVDPVALQFGVKKRVNHYTVCGKEFDNPTQIATVLSVYSAVILFAIYNVMRFSFNHKEEKKIEQYCSKSL
;
A
#
# COMPACT_ATOMS: atom_id res chain seq x y z
N VAL A 1 23.76 -5.49 12.69
CA VAL A 1 24.02 -4.32 11.82
C VAL A 1 23.95 -3.07 12.68
N ARG A 2 24.96 -2.17 12.64
CA ARG A 2 24.91 -0.91 13.41
C ARG A 2 23.77 -0.02 12.90
N PRO A 3 22.93 0.58 13.75
CA PRO A 3 21.90 1.52 13.30
C PRO A 3 22.51 2.62 12.43
N PHE A 4 21.83 2.98 11.34
CA PHE A 4 22.24 4.03 10.41
C PHE A 4 23.56 3.81 9.64
N SER A 5 24.14 2.60 9.64
CA SER A 5 25.21 2.28 8.68
C SER A 5 24.67 2.21 7.24
N THR A 6 25.54 2.27 6.24
CA THR A 6 25.16 2.08 4.84
C THR A 6 24.46 0.73 4.63
N GLU A 7 24.99 -0.34 5.23
CA GLU A 7 24.40 -1.69 5.22
C GLU A 7 23.04 -1.75 5.95
N TRP A 8 22.83 -0.88 6.94
CA TRP A 8 21.53 -0.73 7.60
C TRP A 8 20.54 -0.02 6.69
N LEU A 9 20.95 1.03 5.99
CA LEU A 9 20.04 1.78 5.12
C LEU A 9 19.65 1.00 3.88
N VAL A 10 20.63 0.39 3.20
CA VAL A 10 20.42 -0.34 1.95
C VAL A 10 21.28 -1.59 1.94
N SER A 11 20.67 -2.71 1.58
CA SER A 11 21.33 -4.00 1.40
C SER A 11 20.87 -4.65 0.11
N PHE A 12 21.81 -5.32 -0.57
CA PHE A 12 21.57 -6.01 -1.83
C PHE A 12 21.59 -7.52 -1.60
N LYS A 13 20.66 -8.24 -2.23
CA LYS A 13 20.65 -9.71 -2.26
C LYS A 13 21.12 -10.20 -3.63
N ASP A 14 21.79 -11.35 -3.68
CA ASP A 14 22.18 -11.94 -4.96
C ASP A 14 20.93 -12.30 -5.79
N PRO A 15 20.78 -11.79 -7.02
CA PRO A 15 19.64 -12.11 -7.88
C PRO A 15 19.53 -13.60 -8.20
N ARG A 16 20.61 -14.36 -8.18
CA ARG A 16 20.58 -15.82 -8.43
C ARG A 16 19.86 -16.56 -7.30
N VAL A 17 20.14 -16.17 -6.06
CA VAL A 17 19.45 -16.72 -4.88
C VAL A 17 17.97 -16.33 -4.93
N LEU A 18 17.68 -15.07 -5.24
CA LEU A 18 16.29 -14.59 -5.34
C LEU A 18 15.52 -15.27 -6.48
N TRP A 19 16.16 -15.59 -7.60
CA TRP A 19 15.53 -16.34 -8.69
C TRP A 19 15.17 -17.77 -8.28
N GLN A 20 16.04 -18.43 -7.52
CA GLN A 20 15.81 -19.80 -7.05
C GLN A 20 14.75 -19.88 -5.95
N GLU A 21 14.71 -18.90 -5.05
CA GLU A 21 13.74 -18.87 -3.95
C GLU A 21 12.40 -18.31 -4.39
N HIS A 22 12.40 -17.19 -5.12
CA HIS A 22 11.20 -16.40 -5.38
C HIS A 22 11.32 -15.54 -6.66
N TRP A 23 11.38 -16.19 -7.83
CA TRP A 23 11.50 -15.51 -9.13
C TRP A 23 10.47 -14.38 -9.35
N PHE A 24 9.25 -14.53 -8.81
CA PHE A 24 8.19 -13.54 -8.94
C PHE A 24 8.52 -12.20 -8.24
N ALA A 25 9.22 -12.25 -7.10
CA ALA A 25 9.62 -11.04 -6.37
C ALA A 25 10.72 -10.28 -7.14
N LEU A 26 11.67 -11.00 -7.72
CA LEU A 26 12.67 -10.41 -8.62
C LEU A 26 12.02 -9.77 -9.84
N GLY A 27 11.03 -10.44 -10.45
CA GLY A 27 10.25 -9.89 -11.56
C GLY A 27 9.52 -8.60 -11.19
N LEU A 28 8.87 -8.57 -10.01
CA LEU A 28 8.23 -7.36 -9.48
C LEU A 28 9.22 -6.21 -9.27
N GLU A 29 10.43 -6.49 -8.77
CA GLU A 29 11.44 -5.47 -8.54
C GLU A 29 11.95 -4.84 -9.84
N VAL A 30 12.25 -5.66 -10.84
CA VAL A 30 12.68 -5.18 -12.16
C VAL A 30 11.56 -4.38 -12.82
N LEU A 31 10.32 -4.88 -12.75
CA LEU A 31 9.16 -4.21 -13.32
C LEU A 31 8.86 -2.89 -12.59
N SER A 32 8.90 -2.85 -11.26
CA SER A 32 8.64 -1.63 -10.49
C SER A 32 9.73 -0.58 -10.73
N ALA A 33 10.99 -0.99 -10.83
CA ALA A 33 12.10 -0.12 -11.22
C ALA A 33 11.91 0.46 -12.64
N ALA A 34 11.49 -0.36 -13.60
CA ALA A 34 11.21 0.11 -14.96
C ALA A 34 10.02 1.09 -14.99
N ILE A 35 8.94 0.79 -14.28
CA ILE A 35 7.76 1.65 -14.23
C ILE A 35 8.11 2.97 -13.54
N ILE A 36 8.80 2.95 -12.39
CA ILE A 36 9.13 4.18 -11.68
C ILE A 36 10.09 5.06 -12.50
N PHE A 37 11.03 4.48 -13.22
CA PHE A 37 11.87 5.22 -14.15
C PHE A 37 11.05 5.92 -15.25
N GLN A 38 10.09 5.20 -15.86
CA GLN A 38 9.19 5.79 -16.86
C GLN A 38 8.27 6.85 -16.25
N LEU A 39 7.82 6.67 -15.02
CA LEU A 39 7.02 7.64 -14.27
C LEU A 39 7.79 8.92 -14.04
N LEU A 40 9.01 8.85 -13.51
CA LEU A 40 9.86 10.02 -13.29
C LEU A 40 10.14 10.76 -14.61
N ARG A 41 10.40 10.00 -15.70
CA ARG A 41 10.58 10.57 -17.04
C ARG A 41 9.33 11.26 -17.58
N ASN A 42 8.16 10.64 -17.42
CA ASN A 42 6.88 11.19 -17.89
C ASN A 42 6.44 12.39 -17.04
N ALA A 43 6.65 12.33 -15.73
CA ALA A 43 6.31 13.41 -14.81
C ALA A 43 7.18 14.64 -15.08
N LYS A 44 8.49 14.46 -15.35
CA LYS A 44 9.36 15.55 -15.83
C LYS A 44 8.85 16.23 -17.12
N ARG A 45 8.11 15.52 -17.97
CA ARG A 45 7.60 16.01 -19.26
C ARG A 45 6.19 16.61 -19.22
N LYS A 46 5.30 16.15 -18.33
CA LYS A 46 3.85 16.45 -18.38
C LYS A 46 3.32 17.29 -17.22
N GLY A 47 4.10 17.53 -16.16
CA GLY A 47 3.69 18.41 -15.08
C GLY A 47 4.45 18.15 -13.78
N CYS A 48 4.94 19.24 -13.17
CA CYS A 48 5.75 19.23 -11.96
C CYS A 48 5.00 18.68 -10.74
N GLU A 49 3.74 19.05 -10.53
CA GLU A 49 2.98 18.69 -9.32
C GLU A 49 2.91 17.18 -9.09
N SER A 50 2.53 16.40 -10.11
CA SER A 50 2.40 14.94 -9.99
C SER A 50 3.74 14.24 -9.73
N PHE A 51 4.86 14.82 -10.17
CA PHE A 51 6.20 14.33 -9.82
C PHE A 51 6.47 14.49 -8.32
N TYR A 52 6.22 15.69 -7.80
CA TYR A 52 6.44 16.06 -6.41
C TYR A 52 5.51 15.31 -5.44
N VAL A 53 4.24 15.09 -5.79
CA VAL A 53 3.34 14.19 -5.04
C VAL A 53 3.89 12.75 -4.99
N THR A 54 4.53 12.27 -6.06
CA THR A 54 5.13 10.92 -6.06
C THR A 54 6.32 10.83 -5.11
N ILE A 55 7.15 11.89 -5.06
CA ILE A 55 8.24 11.98 -4.09
C ILE A 55 7.68 11.98 -2.67
N ALA A 56 6.63 12.76 -2.41
CA ALA A 56 5.95 12.76 -1.12
C ALA A 56 5.43 11.36 -0.74
N ALA A 57 4.87 10.61 -1.70
CA ALA A 57 4.40 9.24 -1.50
C ALA A 57 5.52 8.23 -1.18
N LEU A 58 6.70 8.35 -1.82
CA LEU A 58 7.86 7.52 -1.48
C LEU A 58 8.33 7.79 -0.04
N ILE A 59 8.38 9.07 0.34
CA ILE A 59 8.81 9.50 1.68
C ILE A 59 7.78 9.10 2.74
N SER A 60 6.48 9.19 2.44
CA SER A 60 5.43 8.85 3.40
C SER A 60 5.42 7.38 3.77
N VAL A 61 5.55 6.47 2.79
CA VAL A 61 5.71 5.03 3.06
C VAL A 61 7.00 4.74 3.80
N GLY A 62 8.11 5.36 3.39
CA GLY A 62 9.38 5.22 4.09
C GLY A 62 9.26 5.63 5.56
N THR A 63 8.63 6.76 5.83
CA THR A 63 8.38 7.26 7.19
C THR A 63 7.49 6.32 7.99
N PHE A 64 6.40 5.84 7.38
CA PHE A 64 5.49 4.89 7.97
C PHE A 64 6.18 3.56 8.34
N GLU A 65 7.14 3.09 7.53
CA GLU A 65 7.88 1.85 7.79
C GLU A 65 9.08 2.03 8.75
N VAL A 66 9.65 3.24 8.84
CA VAL A 66 10.74 3.56 9.77
C VAL A 66 10.24 3.67 11.21
N LEU A 67 9.09 4.30 11.45
CA LEU A 67 8.64 4.60 12.81
C LEU A 67 8.35 3.35 13.65
N PRO A 68 7.86 2.23 13.08
CA PRO A 68 7.79 0.92 13.72
C PRO A 68 9.15 0.18 13.84
N LEU A 69 10.30 0.83 13.66
CA LEU A 69 11.63 0.30 14.02
C LEU A 69 12.03 0.62 15.46
N TYR A 70 11.31 1.52 16.13
CA TYR A 70 11.49 1.81 17.55
C TYR A 70 10.57 1.08 18.55
N PRO A 71 9.75 0.07 18.19
CA PRO A 71 8.97 -0.61 19.19
C PRO A 71 9.84 -1.56 20.01
N GLN A 72 9.31 -1.97 21.15
CA GLN A 72 9.92 -2.94 22.04
C GLN A 72 10.25 -4.25 21.30
N GLU A 73 11.27 -4.96 21.78
CA GLU A 73 11.65 -6.28 21.25
C GLU A 73 10.40 -7.17 21.13
N GLY A 74 10.19 -7.74 19.95
CA GLY A 74 9.03 -8.60 19.68
C GLY A 74 7.83 -7.91 19.01
N TYR A 75 7.76 -6.60 18.81
CA TYR A 75 6.64 -5.95 18.08
C TYR A 75 6.83 -5.97 16.55
N GLN A 76 6.98 -7.14 15.95
CA GLN A 76 6.90 -7.29 14.49
C GLN A 76 5.56 -7.93 14.16
N LEU A 77 4.68 -7.16 13.51
CA LEU A 77 3.32 -7.55 13.14
C LEU A 77 3.26 -8.20 11.75
N TRP A 78 4.03 -7.64 10.82
CA TRP A 78 4.23 -8.15 9.47
C TRP A 78 5.66 -7.92 9.03
N TRP A 79 6.06 -8.67 8.02
CA TRP A 79 7.34 -8.50 7.34
C TRP A 79 7.19 -8.87 5.86
N PHE A 80 8.17 -8.48 5.06
CA PHE A 80 8.14 -8.66 3.61
C PHE A 80 9.18 -9.68 3.16
N HIS A 81 8.92 -10.30 2.01
CA HIS A 81 9.94 -11.05 1.30
C HIS A 81 11.09 -10.13 0.91
N HIS A 82 12.33 -10.61 1.00
CA HIS A 82 13.48 -9.82 0.57
C HIS A 82 13.47 -9.63 -0.95
N GLY A 83 13.62 -8.38 -1.38
CA GLY A 83 13.83 -7.99 -2.77
C GLY A 83 15.29 -8.00 -3.18
N LEU A 84 15.57 -7.50 -4.38
CA LEU A 84 16.93 -7.24 -4.85
C LEU A 84 17.57 -6.12 -4.01
N VAL A 85 16.80 -5.06 -3.77
CA VAL A 85 17.19 -3.91 -2.96
C VAL A 85 16.29 -3.89 -1.73
N ASN A 86 16.89 -4.06 -0.55
CA ASN A 86 16.18 -4.01 0.72
C ASN A 86 16.64 -2.82 1.53
N ILE A 87 15.68 -2.15 2.17
CA ILE A 87 15.86 -0.90 2.89
C ILE A 87 15.53 -1.15 4.37
N LEU A 88 16.12 -0.37 5.27
CA LEU A 88 15.85 -0.41 6.72
C LEU A 88 16.18 -1.77 7.35
N ASN A 89 17.45 -2.15 7.29
CA ASN A 89 18.02 -3.37 7.84
C ASN A 89 17.35 -4.62 7.26
N GLN A 90 17.11 -4.65 5.94
CA GLN A 90 16.39 -5.71 5.24
C GLN A 90 14.89 -5.82 5.63
N ARG A 91 14.25 -4.73 6.06
CA ARG A 91 12.83 -4.79 6.49
C ARG A 91 11.88 -4.63 5.33
N VAL A 92 12.17 -3.66 4.47
CA VAL A 92 11.26 -3.27 3.39
C VAL A 92 11.99 -3.40 2.05
N PRO A 93 11.52 -4.27 1.15
CA PRO A 93 12.06 -4.35 -0.19
C PRO A 93 11.62 -3.14 -1.02
N SER A 94 12.42 -2.74 -2.00
CA SER A 94 12.15 -1.55 -2.80
C SER A 94 10.85 -1.67 -3.60
N TYR A 95 10.45 -2.89 -4.00
CA TYR A 95 9.21 -3.11 -4.74
C TYR A 95 7.95 -2.68 -3.97
N ILE A 96 7.96 -2.73 -2.62
CA ILE A 96 6.82 -2.30 -1.78
C ILE A 96 6.69 -0.77 -1.76
N ILE A 97 7.81 -0.08 -1.59
CA ILE A 97 7.80 1.39 -1.55
C ILE A 97 7.44 1.94 -2.93
N THR A 98 8.01 1.33 -3.99
CA THR A 98 7.75 1.74 -5.36
C THR A 98 6.33 1.39 -5.82
N SER A 99 5.75 0.24 -5.45
CA SER A 99 4.37 -0.11 -5.79
C SER A 99 3.37 0.89 -5.23
N PHE A 100 3.54 1.31 -3.98
CA PHE A 100 2.69 2.35 -3.38
C PHE A 100 2.77 3.66 -4.16
N ALA A 101 3.98 4.15 -4.44
CA ALA A 101 4.17 5.40 -5.17
C ALA A 101 3.62 5.35 -6.61
N ILE A 102 3.74 4.20 -7.28
CA ILE A 102 3.14 3.98 -8.61
C ILE A 102 1.61 4.12 -8.54
N VAL A 103 0.96 3.43 -7.60
CA VAL A 103 -0.50 3.46 -7.46
C VAL A 103 -0.98 4.85 -7.05
N HIS A 104 -0.27 5.52 -6.15
CA HIS A 104 -0.55 6.91 -5.78
C HIS A 104 -0.48 7.83 -6.99
N TYR A 105 0.61 7.76 -7.76
CA TYR A 105 0.78 8.57 -8.96
C TYR A 105 -0.37 8.37 -9.95
N VAL A 106 -0.76 7.11 -10.20
CA VAL A 106 -1.84 6.80 -11.12
C VAL A 106 -3.16 7.40 -10.61
N ALA A 107 -3.52 7.15 -9.36
CA ALA A 107 -4.74 7.67 -8.76
C ALA A 107 -4.79 9.21 -8.79
N HIS A 108 -3.70 9.88 -8.42
CA HIS A 108 -3.61 11.34 -8.45
C HIS A 108 -3.75 11.89 -9.88
N ASN A 109 -3.15 11.25 -10.88
CA ASN A 109 -3.31 11.70 -12.27
C ASN A 109 -4.70 11.47 -12.85
N LEU A 110 -5.46 10.51 -12.32
CA LEU A 110 -6.86 10.29 -12.69
C LEU A 110 -7.76 11.41 -12.13
N THR A 111 -7.47 11.87 -10.91
CA THR A 111 -8.29 12.85 -10.19
C THR A 111 -7.85 14.30 -10.40
N LYS A 112 -6.61 14.58 -10.82
CA LYS A 112 -6.08 15.96 -10.82
C LYS A 112 -6.85 16.96 -11.69
N ASN A 113 -7.57 16.52 -12.71
CA ASN A 113 -8.30 17.42 -13.61
C ASN A 113 -9.75 17.70 -13.15
N SER A 114 -10.20 17.17 -12.02
CA SER A 114 -11.60 17.24 -11.63
C SER A 114 -12.05 18.57 -10.99
N ASN A 115 -11.22 19.62 -10.98
CA ASN A 115 -11.37 20.88 -10.20
C ASN A 115 -12.06 20.69 -8.84
N LEU A 116 -11.77 19.58 -8.16
CA LEU A 116 -12.26 19.35 -6.81
C LEU A 116 -11.37 20.13 -5.84
N PRO A 117 -11.91 20.67 -4.74
CA PRO A 117 -11.11 21.29 -3.70
C PRO A 117 -10.12 20.28 -3.11
N ALA A 118 -9.02 20.76 -2.51
CA ALA A 118 -7.90 19.92 -2.10
C ALA A 118 -8.30 18.67 -1.30
N ARG A 119 -9.19 18.82 -0.30
CA ARG A 119 -9.61 17.71 0.58
C ARG A 119 -10.54 16.72 -0.12
N THR A 120 -11.52 17.22 -0.88
CA THR A 120 -12.36 16.36 -1.73
C THR A 120 -11.52 15.59 -2.74
N ARG A 121 -10.56 16.27 -3.40
CA ARG A 121 -9.63 15.65 -4.35
C ARG A 121 -8.77 14.60 -3.65
N ALA A 122 -8.28 14.88 -2.44
CA ALA A 122 -7.53 13.91 -1.64
C ALA A 122 -8.38 12.68 -1.29
N PHE A 123 -9.64 12.86 -0.89
CA PHE A 123 -10.56 11.76 -0.59
C PHE A 123 -10.80 10.85 -1.81
N VAL A 124 -11.11 11.43 -2.97
CA VAL A 124 -11.34 10.67 -4.21
C VAL A 124 -10.05 9.97 -4.65
N THR A 125 -8.90 10.65 -4.53
CA THR A 125 -7.58 10.08 -4.84
C THR A 125 -7.24 8.90 -3.94
N ALA A 126 -7.43 9.05 -2.63
CA ALA A 126 -7.16 8.00 -1.65
C ALA A 126 -8.06 6.78 -1.83
N THR A 127 -9.35 7.02 -2.09
CA THR A 127 -10.30 5.94 -2.38
C THR A 127 -9.92 5.21 -3.66
N THR A 128 -9.55 5.94 -4.72
CA THR A 128 -9.13 5.35 -6.00
C THR A 128 -7.83 4.55 -5.83
N ALA A 129 -6.83 5.09 -5.12
CA ALA A 129 -5.56 4.43 -4.84
C ALA A 129 -5.77 3.16 -4.01
N LEU A 130 -6.58 3.22 -2.95
CA LEU A 130 -6.90 2.06 -2.12
C LEU A 130 -7.58 0.95 -2.92
N LEU A 131 -8.59 1.29 -3.73
CA LEU A 131 -9.25 0.33 -4.60
C LEU A 131 -8.26 -0.33 -5.57
N MET A 132 -7.33 0.45 -6.15
CA MET A 132 -6.29 -0.09 -7.01
C MET A 132 -5.27 -0.97 -6.27
N TYR A 133 -5.00 -0.72 -4.98
CA TYR A 133 -4.00 -1.42 -4.19
C TYR A 133 -4.54 -2.66 -3.47
N LEU A 134 -5.86 -2.73 -3.23
CA LEU A 134 -6.51 -3.83 -2.52
C LEU A 134 -6.25 -5.24 -3.12
N PRO A 135 -6.28 -5.45 -4.46
CA PRO A 135 -5.92 -6.75 -5.04
C PRO A 135 -4.50 -7.19 -4.67
N TYR A 136 -3.56 -6.23 -4.67
CA TYR A 136 -2.18 -6.50 -4.26
C TYR A 136 -2.09 -6.89 -2.80
N VAL A 137 -2.78 -6.17 -1.91
CA VAL A 137 -2.82 -6.51 -0.47
C VAL A 137 -3.41 -7.89 -0.23
N TRP A 138 -4.45 -8.26 -0.98
CA TRP A 138 -5.08 -9.56 -0.89
C TRP A 138 -4.18 -10.72 -1.37
N LEU A 139 -3.48 -10.50 -2.50
CA LEU A 139 -2.58 -11.47 -3.11
C LEU A 139 -1.26 -11.59 -2.35
N SER A 140 -0.73 -10.50 -1.80
CA SER A 140 0.62 -10.43 -1.24
C SER A 140 0.92 -11.53 -0.21
N PRO A 141 0.04 -11.84 0.77
CA PRO A 141 0.26 -12.96 1.70
C PRO A 141 0.24 -14.34 1.06
N ARG A 142 -0.58 -14.53 0.02
CA ARG A 142 -0.68 -15.80 -0.73
C ARG A 142 0.52 -16.01 -1.64
N LEU A 143 1.09 -14.93 -2.16
CA LEU A 143 2.28 -14.94 -2.99
C LEU A 143 3.57 -14.89 -2.17
N LEU A 144 3.51 -15.09 -0.84
CA LEU A 144 4.65 -14.98 0.08
C LEU A 144 5.40 -13.63 0.05
N LEU A 145 4.84 -12.59 -0.57
CA LEU A 145 5.46 -11.26 -0.67
C LEU A 145 5.41 -10.49 0.66
N SER A 146 4.38 -10.76 1.46
CA SER A 146 4.26 -10.28 2.83
C SER A 146 3.80 -11.40 3.74
N LEU A 147 4.29 -11.43 4.97
CA LEU A 147 3.96 -12.43 5.96
C LEU A 147 3.42 -11.68 7.18
N VAL A 148 2.34 -12.20 7.78
CA VAL A 148 1.59 -11.51 8.84
C VAL A 148 1.40 -12.46 10.00
N HIS A 149 1.52 -11.93 11.22
CA HIS A 149 1.21 -12.66 12.43
C HIS A 149 -0.31 -12.80 12.61
N MET A 150 -0.93 -13.80 11.95
CA MET A 150 -2.40 -13.90 11.84
C MET A 150 -3.16 -14.05 13.16
N ASP A 151 -2.50 -14.49 14.23
CA ASP A 151 -3.09 -14.63 15.57
C ASP A 151 -3.12 -13.31 16.37
N ASP A 152 -2.53 -12.24 15.83
CA ASP A 152 -2.56 -10.93 16.49
C ASP A 152 -3.98 -10.33 16.47
N PRO A 153 -4.51 -9.82 17.60
CA PRO A 153 -5.86 -9.27 17.65
C PRO A 153 -6.07 -8.10 16.69
N ILE A 154 -5.00 -7.38 16.33
CA ILE A 154 -5.02 -6.30 15.33
C ILE A 154 -5.51 -6.82 13.97
N PHE A 155 -5.16 -8.07 13.63
CA PHE A 155 -5.53 -8.70 12.36
C PHE A 155 -6.73 -9.63 12.46
N LYS A 156 -7.41 -9.71 13.62
CA LYS A 156 -8.57 -10.60 13.79
C LYS A 156 -9.76 -10.18 12.93
N ASN A 157 -9.99 -8.88 12.77
CA ASN A 157 -11.08 -8.33 11.97
C ASN A 157 -10.62 -8.14 10.51
N ARG A 158 -11.29 -8.80 9.55
CA ARG A 158 -10.88 -8.83 8.14
C ARG A 158 -12.06 -8.64 7.19
N LEU A 159 -11.79 -8.03 6.03
CA LEU A 159 -12.66 -7.99 4.86
C LEU A 159 -11.99 -8.83 3.77
N LEU A 160 -12.60 -9.94 3.34
CA LEU A 160 -12.03 -10.84 2.32
C LEU A 160 -10.58 -11.26 2.67
N ASP A 161 -10.30 -11.62 3.93
CA ASP A 161 -8.95 -11.90 4.46
C ASP A 161 -7.97 -10.73 4.55
N VAL A 162 -8.33 -9.53 4.09
CA VAL A 162 -7.53 -8.32 4.30
C VAL A 162 -7.88 -7.71 5.66
N PRO A 163 -6.90 -7.46 6.54
CA PRO A 163 -7.18 -6.83 7.82
C PRO A 163 -7.72 -5.39 7.67
N TYR A 164 -8.76 -5.06 8.43
CA TYR A 164 -9.33 -3.70 8.41
C TYR A 164 -8.31 -2.62 8.78
N MET A 165 -7.37 -2.91 9.69
CA MET A 165 -6.29 -1.96 10.02
C MET A 165 -5.45 -1.61 8.81
N GLN A 166 -5.14 -2.59 7.96
CA GLN A 166 -4.33 -2.36 6.76
C GLN A 166 -5.09 -1.49 5.76
N ILE A 167 -6.40 -1.71 5.59
CA ILE A 167 -7.28 -0.88 4.76
C ILE A 167 -7.30 0.57 5.27
N LEU A 168 -7.47 0.75 6.59
CA LEU A 168 -7.50 2.06 7.23
C LEU A 168 -6.18 2.80 7.05
N VAL A 169 -5.06 2.15 7.34
CA VAL A 169 -3.71 2.72 7.21
C VAL A 169 -3.43 3.17 5.79
N LEU A 170 -3.69 2.31 4.81
CA LEU A 170 -3.47 2.64 3.40
C LEU A 170 -4.34 3.82 2.97
N PHE A 171 -5.62 3.84 3.37
CA PHE A 171 -6.51 4.96 3.09
C PHE A 171 -5.97 6.27 3.67
N LEU A 172 -5.64 6.29 4.96
CA LEU A 172 -5.12 7.47 5.64
C LEU A 172 -3.79 7.93 5.05
N LEU A 173 -2.89 7.00 4.71
CA LEU A 173 -1.60 7.33 4.12
C LEU A 173 -1.77 7.98 2.74
N PHE A 174 -2.62 7.41 1.86
CA PHE A 174 -2.93 8.02 0.57
C PHE A 174 -3.64 9.38 0.74
N PHE A 175 -4.56 9.49 1.69
CA PHE A 175 -5.32 10.71 1.96
C PHE A 175 -4.41 11.85 2.43
N HIS A 176 -3.67 11.65 3.52
CA HIS A 176 -2.80 12.68 4.10
C HIS A 176 -1.68 13.09 3.16
N THR A 177 -1.05 12.13 2.49
CA THR A 177 -0.01 12.43 1.49
C THR A 177 -0.57 13.32 0.38
N THR A 178 -1.78 13.04 -0.12
CA THR A 178 -2.42 13.86 -1.16
C THR A 178 -2.84 15.21 -0.60
N GLN A 179 -3.57 15.24 0.52
CA GLN A 179 -4.11 16.46 1.11
C GLN A 179 -3.00 17.46 1.41
N LEU A 180 -1.97 17.05 2.16
CA LEU A 180 -0.89 17.94 2.59
C LEU A 180 -0.08 18.44 1.40
N SER A 181 0.20 17.57 0.42
CA SER A 181 0.92 17.99 -0.79
C SER A 181 0.12 19.06 -1.54
N LEU A 182 -1.19 18.87 -1.71
CA LEU A 182 -2.04 19.83 -2.42
C LEU A 182 -2.18 21.15 -1.67
N GLU A 183 -2.46 21.11 -0.36
CA GLU A 183 -2.59 22.31 0.47
C GLU A 183 -1.27 23.12 0.47
N ASN A 184 -0.11 22.45 0.58
CA ASN A 184 1.19 23.12 0.53
C ASN A 184 1.51 23.70 -0.86
N PHE A 185 1.16 23.00 -1.94
CA PHE A 185 1.42 23.49 -3.30
C PHE A 185 0.48 24.63 -3.72
N GLU A 186 -0.76 24.62 -3.23
CA GLU A 186 -1.74 25.69 -3.44
C GLU A 186 -1.41 26.94 -2.62
N ALA A 187 -0.77 26.80 -1.45
CA ALA A 187 -0.34 27.91 -0.61
C ALA A 187 0.87 28.69 -1.15
N LEU A 188 1.65 28.12 -2.08
CA LEU A 188 2.81 28.79 -2.66
C LEU A 188 2.42 29.98 -3.54
N GLU A 189 3.04 31.13 -3.29
CA GLU A 189 2.90 32.29 -4.16
C GLU A 189 3.51 32.03 -5.55
N PRO A 190 3.06 32.72 -6.62
CA PRO A 190 3.58 32.50 -7.98
C PRO A 190 5.11 32.64 -8.09
N GLN A 191 5.73 33.52 -7.30
CA GLN A 191 7.17 33.74 -7.28
C GLN A 191 7.94 32.60 -6.59
N GLU A 192 7.27 31.86 -5.69
CA GLU A 192 7.85 30.77 -4.92
C GLU A 192 7.72 29.41 -5.60
N LYS A 193 7.02 29.33 -6.73
CA LYS A 193 6.80 28.08 -7.50
C LYS A 193 8.05 27.66 -8.28
N ASN A 194 9.13 27.37 -7.56
CA ASN A 194 10.37 26.81 -8.08
C ASN A 194 10.54 25.33 -7.68
N SER A 195 11.43 24.60 -8.36
CA SER A 195 11.65 23.17 -8.13
C SER A 195 12.09 22.84 -6.70
N ASN A 196 12.87 23.71 -6.08
CA ASN A 196 13.43 23.48 -4.75
C ASN A 196 12.35 23.57 -3.68
N ASN A 197 11.46 24.56 -3.80
CA ASN A 197 10.33 24.73 -2.90
C ASN A 197 9.33 23.58 -3.06
N TYR A 198 9.03 23.16 -4.28
CA TYR A 198 8.21 21.97 -4.50
C TYR A 198 8.82 20.70 -3.89
N LEU A 199 10.14 20.51 -4.05
CA LEU A 199 10.85 19.39 -3.45
C LEU A 199 10.78 19.45 -1.91
N TRP A 200 11.06 20.61 -1.33
CA TRP A 200 10.99 20.85 0.11
C TRP A 200 9.60 20.51 0.66
N TRP A 201 8.54 21.05 0.04
CA TRP A 201 7.17 20.77 0.45
C TRP A 201 6.75 19.31 0.22
N SER A 202 7.33 18.63 -0.77
CA SER A 202 7.12 17.18 -0.94
C SER A 202 7.72 16.39 0.22
N VAL A 203 8.93 16.76 0.66
CA VAL A 203 9.60 16.15 1.82
C VAL A 203 8.78 16.38 3.08
N VAL A 204 8.38 17.62 3.35
CA VAL A 204 7.56 17.97 4.51
C VAL A 204 6.22 17.21 4.49
N SER A 205 5.51 17.22 3.37
CA SER A 205 4.22 16.51 3.24
C SER A 205 4.38 14.99 3.41
N GLY A 206 5.44 14.41 2.86
CA GLY A 206 5.75 12.98 3.02
C GLY A 206 6.04 12.61 4.47
N LEU A 207 6.89 13.36 5.16
CA LEU A 207 7.20 13.12 6.57
C LEU A 207 5.94 13.29 7.44
N SER A 208 5.25 14.43 7.32
CA SER A 208 4.05 14.73 8.10
C SER A 208 2.93 13.71 7.88
N SER A 209 2.71 13.27 6.63
CA SER A 209 1.67 12.26 6.35
C SER A 209 1.94 10.93 7.04
N GLY A 210 3.19 10.44 7.03
CA GLY A 210 3.56 9.22 7.77
C GLY A 210 3.27 9.33 9.27
N PHE A 211 3.63 10.46 9.89
CA PHE A 211 3.33 10.72 11.31
C PHE A 211 1.83 10.82 11.59
N TYR A 212 1.08 11.58 10.79
CA TYR A 212 -0.37 11.73 10.97
C TYR A 212 -1.09 10.39 10.82
N THR A 213 -0.73 9.59 9.83
CA THR A 213 -1.32 8.24 9.65
C THR A 213 -1.13 7.38 10.88
N ILE A 214 0.06 7.36 11.49
CA ILE A 214 0.34 6.56 12.69
C ILE A 214 -0.47 7.08 13.89
N LEU A 215 -0.45 8.39 14.11
CA LEU A 215 -1.17 9.00 15.22
C LEU A 215 -2.67 8.75 15.11
N GLU A 216 -3.26 8.97 13.92
CA GLU A 216 -4.68 8.78 13.69
C GLU A 216 -5.07 7.30 13.76
N GLN A 217 -4.27 6.40 13.17
CA GLN A 217 -4.46 4.97 13.31
C GLN A 217 -4.50 4.55 14.79
N TYR A 218 -3.55 5.05 15.59
CA TYR A 218 -3.46 4.74 17.01
C TYR A 218 -4.68 5.26 17.78
N LEU A 219 -5.09 6.52 17.54
CA LEU A 219 -6.26 7.11 18.17
C LEU A 219 -7.56 6.39 17.81
N LEU A 220 -7.74 6.01 16.54
CA LEU A 220 -8.90 5.24 16.09
C LEU A 220 -8.92 3.85 16.71
N TYR A 221 -7.77 3.18 16.82
CA TYR A 221 -7.69 1.88 17.47
C TYR A 221 -8.02 1.99 18.98
N LEU A 222 -7.45 2.97 19.67
CA LEU A 222 -7.72 3.25 21.08
C LEU A 222 -9.23 3.49 21.31
N LEU A 223 -9.83 4.38 20.53
CA LEU A 223 -11.24 4.75 20.68
C LEU A 223 -12.16 3.58 20.36
N PHE A 224 -12.05 3.00 19.16
CA PHE A 224 -13.04 2.02 18.70
C PHE A 224 -12.82 0.65 19.32
N VAL A 225 -11.58 0.17 19.39
CA VAL A 225 -11.31 -1.21 19.82
C VAL A 225 -11.19 -1.30 21.34
N LEU A 226 -10.49 -0.38 22.00
CA LEU A 226 -10.28 -0.49 23.46
C LEU A 226 -11.39 0.15 24.27
N ILE A 227 -11.73 1.41 23.98
CA ILE A 227 -12.68 2.17 24.79
C ILE A 227 -14.11 1.71 24.48
N LEU A 228 -14.49 1.73 23.20
CA LEU A 228 -15.86 1.41 22.77
C LEU A 228 -16.10 -0.08 22.56
N ARG A 229 -15.04 -0.91 22.54
CA ARG A 229 -15.11 -2.36 22.28
C ARG A 229 -15.88 -2.72 21.00
N LEU A 230 -15.81 -1.85 20.00
CA LEU A 230 -16.43 -2.02 18.69
C LEU A 230 -15.50 -2.76 17.73
N ASN A 231 -16.12 -3.37 16.71
CA ASN A 231 -15.36 -3.92 15.60
C ASN A 231 -14.64 -2.79 14.87
N LEU A 232 -13.37 -3.01 14.55
CA LEU A 232 -12.55 -2.08 13.80
C LEU A 232 -13.14 -1.68 12.43
N ALA A 233 -13.98 -2.54 11.85
CA ALA A 233 -14.78 -2.21 10.68
C ALA A 233 -15.60 -0.92 10.87
N VAL A 234 -16.15 -0.70 12.08
CA VAL A 234 -16.90 0.51 12.43
C VAL A 234 -15.99 1.73 12.42
N GLY A 235 -14.79 1.61 12.99
CA GLY A 235 -13.78 2.69 12.94
C GLY A 235 -13.36 3.04 11.52
N CYS A 236 -13.17 2.05 10.66
CA CYS A 236 -12.91 2.26 9.23
C CYS A 236 -14.07 3.00 8.56
N LEU A 237 -15.31 2.51 8.72
CA LEU A 237 -16.50 3.14 8.15
C LEU A 237 -16.71 4.57 8.65
N MET A 238 -16.40 4.85 9.92
CA MET A 238 -16.45 6.19 10.49
C MET A 238 -15.40 7.11 9.87
N ALA A 239 -14.15 6.68 9.74
CA ALA A 239 -13.10 7.47 9.08
C ALA A 239 -13.46 7.80 7.62
N PHE A 240 -13.97 6.81 6.88
CA PHE A 240 -14.53 7.01 5.53
C PHE A 240 -15.73 7.96 5.55
N GLY A 241 -16.65 7.80 6.50
CA GLY A 241 -17.87 8.62 6.61
C GLY A 241 -17.58 10.09 6.94
N ILE A 242 -16.61 10.35 7.82
CA ILE A 242 -16.19 11.71 8.20
C ILE A 242 -15.51 12.39 7.01
N THR A 243 -14.52 11.75 6.39
CA THR A 243 -13.82 12.29 5.22
C THR A 243 -14.78 12.50 4.03
N PHE A 244 -15.72 11.57 3.81
CA PHE A 244 -16.80 11.73 2.83
C PHE A 244 -17.73 12.89 3.16
N SER A 245 -18.11 13.07 4.43
CA SER A 245 -18.99 14.17 4.84
C SER A 245 -18.34 15.54 4.64
N ILE A 246 -17.04 15.65 4.90
CA ILE A 246 -16.23 16.84 4.61
C ILE A 246 -16.20 17.09 3.10
N ALA A 247 -15.87 16.07 2.32
CA ALA A 247 -15.85 16.14 0.86
C ALA A 247 -17.21 16.56 0.28
N LYS A 248 -18.32 16.00 0.79
CA LYS A 248 -19.68 16.33 0.35
C LYS A 248 -20.05 17.79 0.64
N LYS A 249 -19.59 18.36 1.77
CA LYS A 249 -19.83 19.78 2.09
C LYS A 249 -19.11 20.70 1.11
N GLU A 250 -17.87 20.36 0.76
CA GLU A 250 -17.06 21.09 -0.23
C GLU A 250 -17.70 21.04 -1.63
N VAL A 251 -18.15 19.85 -2.07
CA VAL A 251 -18.84 19.72 -3.37
C VAL A 251 -20.14 20.50 -3.40
N LYS A 252 -20.95 20.50 -2.33
CA LYS A 252 -22.19 21.30 -2.28
C LYS A 252 -21.95 22.81 -2.37
N ALA A 253 -20.77 23.28 -1.92
CA ALA A 253 -20.39 24.68 -2.06
C ALA A 253 -20.04 25.05 -3.51
N LEU A 254 -19.58 24.08 -4.31
CA LEU A 254 -19.41 24.22 -5.75
C LEU A 254 -20.78 24.03 -6.42
N LYS A 255 -21.42 25.12 -6.84
CA LYS A 255 -22.66 25.06 -7.64
C LYS A 255 -22.40 24.29 -8.95
N GLU A 256 -22.65 22.99 -8.97
CA GLU A 256 -22.41 22.16 -10.16
C GLU A 256 -23.42 22.43 -11.27
N LYS A 257 -22.92 22.74 -12.46
CA LYS A 257 -23.65 22.72 -13.73
C LYS A 257 -23.39 21.39 -14.47
N SER A 258 -24.52 20.77 -14.85
CA SER A 258 -24.78 19.76 -15.90
C SER A 258 -23.75 18.66 -16.22
N PHE A 259 -24.23 17.42 -16.12
CA PHE A 259 -23.74 16.27 -16.87
C PHE A 259 -23.90 16.49 -18.39
N SER A 260 -22.79 16.50 -19.13
CA SER A 260 -22.81 16.34 -20.59
C SER A 260 -22.77 14.85 -20.96
N ILE A 261 -23.67 14.42 -21.85
CA ILE A 261 -23.72 13.04 -22.38
C ILE A 261 -22.55 12.80 -23.36
N ALA A 262 -22.02 13.85 -24.00
CA ALA A 262 -20.94 13.76 -24.99
C ALA A 262 -19.60 13.26 -24.40
N GLY A 263 -19.39 13.41 -23.08
CA GLY A 263 -18.17 13.00 -22.38
C GLY A 263 -18.10 11.53 -21.94
N ALA A 264 -19.16 10.74 -22.14
CA ALA A 264 -19.26 9.38 -21.58
C ALA A 264 -18.12 8.46 -22.05
N PHE A 265 -17.72 8.51 -23.32
CA PHE A 265 -16.67 7.64 -23.86
C PHE A 265 -15.25 8.18 -23.72
N GLN A 266 -15.04 9.38 -23.16
CA GLN A 266 -13.71 9.96 -23.03
C GLN A 266 -12.76 9.17 -22.12
N PRO A 267 -13.19 8.62 -20.96
CA PRO A 267 -12.32 7.80 -20.12
C PRO A 267 -11.70 6.60 -20.86
N LEU A 268 -12.46 5.98 -21.77
CA LEU A 268 -12.02 4.84 -22.57
C LEU A 268 -10.93 5.18 -23.60
N LYS A 269 -10.72 6.48 -23.90
CA LYS A 269 -9.60 6.94 -24.75
C LYS A 269 -8.31 7.15 -23.94
N SER A 270 -8.37 7.10 -22.61
CA SER A 270 -7.20 7.36 -21.75
C SER A 270 -6.29 6.14 -21.65
N LYS A 271 -4.99 6.34 -21.91
CA LYS A 271 -3.96 5.31 -21.71
C LYS A 271 -3.85 4.88 -20.24
N ILE A 272 -4.16 5.77 -19.29
CA ILE A 272 -4.09 5.47 -17.86
C ILE A 272 -5.21 4.49 -17.47
N PHE A 273 -6.41 4.65 -18.05
CA PHE A 273 -7.52 3.73 -17.82
C PHE A 273 -7.17 2.32 -18.28
N TRP A 274 -6.63 2.17 -19.49
CA TRP A 274 -6.21 0.86 -20.00
C TRP A 274 -5.02 0.27 -19.24
N GLY A 275 -4.11 1.11 -18.71
CA GLY A 275 -3.07 0.65 -17.79
C GLY A 275 -3.64 0.07 -16.50
N ALA A 276 -4.64 0.73 -15.90
CA ALA A 276 -5.35 0.20 -14.74
C ALA A 276 -6.13 -1.08 -15.09
N ALA A 277 -6.79 -1.14 -16.24
CA ALA A 277 -7.49 -2.33 -16.71
C ALA A 277 -6.55 -3.52 -16.92
N ALA A 278 -5.38 -3.30 -17.51
CA ALA A 278 -4.35 -4.32 -17.69
C ALA A 278 -3.83 -4.84 -16.33
N LEU A 279 -3.60 -3.95 -15.36
CA LEU A 279 -3.20 -4.34 -14.01
C LEU A 279 -4.28 -5.19 -13.32
N MET A 280 -5.54 -4.76 -13.40
CA MET A 280 -6.67 -5.48 -12.80
C MET A 280 -6.86 -6.87 -13.44
N LEU A 281 -6.75 -6.96 -14.76
CA LEU A 281 -6.81 -8.23 -15.50
C LEU A 281 -5.62 -9.15 -15.17
N PHE A 282 -4.42 -8.59 -15.05
CA PHE A 282 -3.25 -9.34 -14.61
C PHE A 282 -3.46 -9.91 -13.20
N SER A 283 -3.90 -9.08 -12.25
CA SER A 283 -4.17 -9.52 -10.88
C SER A 283 -5.29 -10.56 -10.79
N SER A 284 -6.35 -10.44 -11.61
CA SER A 284 -7.47 -11.39 -11.57
C SER A 284 -7.16 -12.75 -12.20
N THR A 285 -6.26 -12.78 -13.19
CA THR A 285 -5.84 -14.02 -13.86
C THR A 285 -4.70 -14.74 -13.15
N LEU A 286 -3.94 -14.03 -12.31
CA LEU A 286 -2.77 -14.56 -11.61
C LEU A 286 -2.99 -15.93 -10.91
N PRO A 287 -4.12 -16.18 -10.22
CA PRO A 287 -4.39 -17.48 -9.60
C PRO A 287 -4.52 -18.66 -10.58
N LEU A 288 -4.74 -18.40 -11.87
CA LEU A 288 -4.96 -19.44 -12.89
C LEU A 288 -3.66 -20.01 -13.45
N TRP A 289 -2.58 -19.24 -13.44
CA TRP A 289 -1.34 -19.60 -14.12
C TRP A 289 -0.09 -19.55 -13.24
N LEU A 290 -0.14 -18.87 -12.09
CA LEU A 290 0.98 -18.85 -11.16
C LEU A 290 0.93 -20.06 -10.22
N ASN A 291 1.93 -20.93 -10.31
CA ASN A 291 2.11 -22.01 -9.34
C ASN A 291 2.71 -21.45 -8.03
N VAL A 292 1.84 -21.15 -7.08
CA VAL A 292 2.24 -20.59 -5.77
C VAL A 292 3.08 -21.57 -4.97
N ARG A 293 2.92 -22.87 -5.19
CA ARG A 293 3.64 -23.93 -4.45
C ARG A 293 5.16 -23.89 -4.64
N ASP A 294 5.59 -23.42 -5.80
CA ASP A 294 7.01 -23.33 -6.15
C ASP A 294 7.68 -22.11 -5.50
N LEU A 295 6.90 -21.18 -4.94
CA LEU A 295 7.42 -20.01 -4.26
C LEU A 295 7.91 -20.36 -2.86
N ARG A 296 9.09 -19.86 -2.51
CA ARG A 296 9.71 -20.03 -1.19
C ARG A 296 10.10 -18.67 -0.64
N SER A 297 10.02 -18.53 0.68
CA SER A 297 10.44 -17.32 1.39
C SER A 297 11.27 -17.70 2.59
N THR A 298 12.51 -17.20 2.66
CA THR A 298 13.35 -17.33 3.85
C THR A 298 13.11 -16.14 4.77
N SER A 299 12.58 -16.39 5.96
CA SER A 299 12.34 -15.35 6.96
C SER A 299 13.46 -15.32 8.00
N THR A 300 13.82 -14.13 8.44
CA THR A 300 14.79 -13.87 9.53
C THR A 300 14.18 -13.13 10.72
N ARG A 301 12.86 -12.91 10.69
CA ARG A 301 12.19 -11.85 11.48
C ARG A 301 11.43 -12.34 12.70
N LEU A 302 10.84 -13.52 12.60
CA LEU A 302 10.20 -14.17 13.73
C LEU A 302 10.94 -15.47 14.05
N GLU A 303 10.86 -15.93 15.29
CA GLU A 303 11.41 -17.23 15.64
C GLU A 303 10.38 -18.33 15.35
N LEU A 304 10.89 -19.49 14.90
CA LEU A 304 10.12 -20.72 14.81
C LEU A 304 10.24 -21.48 16.13
N GLY A 305 9.14 -21.76 16.83
CA GLY A 305 9.18 -22.27 18.19
C GLY A 305 7.86 -22.91 18.64
N PRO A 306 7.74 -23.28 19.93
CA PRO A 306 6.57 -24.00 20.45
C PRO A 306 5.31 -23.14 20.45
N CYS A 307 4.20 -23.70 19.95
CA CYS A 307 2.93 -22.99 19.75
C CYS A 307 2.23 -22.46 21.01
N ASN A 308 2.53 -23.06 22.16
CA ASN A 308 1.88 -22.72 23.42
C ASN A 308 2.52 -21.52 24.12
N ALA A 309 3.63 -20.99 23.61
CA ALA A 309 4.26 -19.81 24.18
C ALA A 309 3.52 -18.54 23.75
N ILE A 310 2.98 -17.83 24.74
CA ILE A 310 2.33 -16.53 24.59
C ILE A 310 3.27 -15.48 25.21
N HIS A 311 3.34 -14.32 24.59
CA HIS A 311 4.03 -13.16 25.13
C HIS A 311 3.10 -11.96 25.15
N GLU A 312 3.28 -11.14 26.18
CA GLU A 312 2.67 -9.83 26.26
C GLU A 312 3.46 -8.86 25.41
N VAL A 313 2.78 -8.21 24.49
CA VAL A 313 3.35 -7.20 23.61
C VAL A 313 2.64 -5.89 23.88
N SER A 314 3.41 -4.89 24.32
CA SER A 314 2.93 -3.53 24.53
C SER A 314 3.77 -2.57 23.72
N ASN A 315 3.14 -1.80 22.84
CA ASN A 315 3.82 -0.67 22.19
C ASN A 315 3.65 0.63 22.96
N THR A 316 2.63 0.73 23.81
CA THR A 316 2.24 1.94 24.53
C THR A 316 1.30 1.54 25.68
N SER A 317 1.62 1.89 26.92
CA SER A 317 0.70 1.67 28.05
C SER A 317 -0.65 2.38 27.81
N PRO A 318 -1.82 1.75 28.07
CA PRO A 318 -2.04 0.47 28.76
C PRO A 318 -2.30 -0.72 27.83
N LEU A 319 -1.91 -0.65 26.55
CA LEU A 319 -2.17 -1.70 25.54
C LEU A 319 -1.25 -2.91 25.73
N VAL A 320 -1.56 -3.76 26.70
CA VAL A 320 -0.97 -5.10 26.77
C VAL A 320 -1.80 -6.02 25.87
N ILE A 321 -1.19 -6.48 24.79
CA ILE A 321 -1.78 -7.45 23.87
C ILE A 321 -1.09 -8.79 24.08
N GLU A 322 -1.85 -9.81 24.44
CA GLU A 322 -1.36 -11.18 24.46
C GLU A 322 -1.39 -11.76 23.04
N ARG A 323 -0.25 -12.29 22.60
CA ARG A 323 -0.15 -13.00 21.32
C ARG A 323 0.86 -14.13 21.39
N ARG A 324 0.76 -15.10 20.48
CA ARG A 324 1.76 -16.19 20.38
C ARG A 324 3.14 -15.62 20.05
N GLN A 325 4.16 -16.17 20.68
CA GLN A 325 5.56 -15.73 20.50
C GLN A 325 6.17 -16.22 19.20
N PHE A 326 5.75 -17.40 18.74
CA PHE A 326 6.35 -18.10 17.61
C PHE A 326 5.34 -18.37 16.52
N ILE A 327 5.85 -18.53 15.29
CA ILE A 327 5.04 -19.07 14.20
C ILE A 327 4.78 -20.55 14.44
N CYS A 328 3.52 -20.94 14.28
CA CYS A 328 3.04 -22.30 14.45
C CYS A 328 2.95 -23.07 13.13
N PRO A 329 3.77 -24.13 12.93
CA PRO A 329 3.63 -25.01 11.77
C PRO A 329 2.27 -25.72 11.71
N GLU A 330 1.66 -25.97 12.86
CA GLU A 330 0.39 -26.69 12.98
C GLU A 330 -0.82 -25.87 12.49
N ASP A 331 -0.69 -24.55 12.36
CA ASP A 331 -1.75 -23.64 11.90
C ASP A 331 -1.82 -23.49 10.36
N GLY A 332 -1.34 -24.47 9.60
CA GLY A 332 -1.34 -24.46 8.13
C GLY A 332 -2.72 -24.26 7.46
N LYS A 333 -3.82 -24.36 8.20
CA LYS A 333 -5.17 -23.97 7.72
C LYS A 333 -5.45 -22.46 7.80
N ARG A 334 -4.85 -21.75 8.75
CA ARG A 334 -5.05 -20.30 8.98
C ARG A 334 -4.04 -19.44 8.25
N LEU A 335 -2.87 -20.00 7.95
CA LEU A 335 -1.78 -19.32 7.26
C LEU A 335 -1.94 -19.42 5.74
N SER A 336 -1.47 -18.39 5.04
CA SER A 336 -1.38 -18.38 3.56
C SER A 336 -0.17 -19.15 3.02
N PHE A 337 0.60 -19.77 3.93
CA PHE A 337 1.83 -20.50 3.67
C PHE A 337 1.89 -21.74 4.58
N ASP A 338 2.77 -22.66 4.25
CA ASP A 338 3.08 -23.82 5.09
C ASP A 338 4.59 -24.15 5.03
N PHE A 339 4.97 -25.34 5.48
CA PHE A 339 6.35 -25.80 5.55
C PHE A 339 6.60 -27.05 4.69
N HIS A 340 5.77 -27.34 3.68
CA HIS A 340 5.85 -28.60 2.91
C HIS A 340 7.15 -28.78 2.12
N CYS A 341 7.85 -27.68 1.81
CA CYS A 341 9.13 -27.67 1.13
C CYS A 341 10.34 -27.81 2.09
N VAL A 342 10.10 -27.97 3.39
CA VAL A 342 11.11 -28.18 4.42
C VAL A 342 11.04 -29.62 4.91
N ASP A 343 12.21 -30.25 5.12
CA ASP A 343 12.27 -31.59 5.69
C ASP A 343 11.61 -31.63 7.09
N PRO A 344 10.71 -32.60 7.38
CA PRO A 344 10.00 -32.65 8.65
C PRO A 344 10.91 -32.78 9.89
N VAL A 345 12.05 -33.45 9.77
CA VAL A 345 13.02 -33.59 10.86
C VAL A 345 13.72 -32.25 11.11
N ALA A 346 14.12 -31.57 10.04
CA ALA A 346 14.69 -30.22 10.13
C ALA A 346 13.70 -29.22 10.72
N LEU A 347 12.41 -29.32 10.36
CA LEU A 347 11.35 -28.47 10.89
C LEU A 347 11.16 -28.68 12.40
N GLN A 348 11.02 -29.92 12.86
CA GLN A 348 10.88 -30.23 14.29
C GLN A 348 12.11 -29.80 15.09
N PHE A 349 13.30 -29.96 14.51
CA PHE A 349 14.53 -29.48 15.13
C PHE A 349 14.55 -27.95 15.23
N GLY A 350 14.10 -27.24 14.19
CA GLY A 350 13.95 -25.79 14.18
C GLY A 350 13.01 -25.30 15.28
N VAL A 351 11.84 -25.94 15.43
CA VAL A 351 10.87 -25.65 16.51
C VAL A 351 11.49 -25.85 17.90
N LYS A 352 12.24 -26.95 18.11
CA LYS A 352 12.90 -27.23 19.40
C LYS A 352 14.02 -26.24 19.71
N LYS A 353 14.77 -25.82 18.70
CA LYS A 353 15.93 -24.93 18.85
C LYS A 353 15.61 -23.43 18.78
N ARG A 354 14.36 -23.04 18.52
CA ARG A 354 13.95 -21.64 18.37
C ARG A 354 14.76 -20.93 17.29
N VAL A 355 14.74 -21.49 16.07
CA VAL A 355 15.51 -20.92 14.97
C VAL A 355 14.83 -19.65 14.44
N ASN A 356 15.63 -18.61 14.28
CA ASN A 356 15.26 -17.33 13.69
C ASN A 356 15.44 -17.31 12.16
N HIS A 357 16.00 -18.37 11.57
CA HIS A 357 16.12 -18.53 10.12
C HIS A 357 15.41 -19.81 9.67
N TYR A 358 14.30 -19.65 8.94
CA TYR A 358 13.50 -20.76 8.42
C TYR A 358 12.93 -20.40 7.05
N THR A 359 12.56 -21.44 6.31
CA THR A 359 11.91 -21.32 5.00
C THR A 359 10.43 -21.63 5.13
N VAL A 360 9.59 -20.82 4.49
CA VAL A 360 8.17 -21.09 4.29
C VAL A 360 7.86 -21.24 2.81
N CYS A 361 6.79 -21.95 2.52
CA CYS A 361 6.43 -22.41 1.19
C CYS A 361 5.03 -21.90 0.85
N GLY A 362 4.80 -21.55 -0.41
CA GLY A 362 3.52 -21.05 -0.85
C GLY A 362 2.48 -22.16 -0.81
N LYS A 363 1.27 -21.83 -0.36
CA LYS A 363 0.15 -22.78 -0.34
C LYS A 363 -0.64 -22.65 -1.63
N GLU A 364 -0.99 -23.78 -2.24
CA GLU A 364 -1.87 -23.78 -3.42
C GLU A 364 -3.24 -23.16 -3.11
N PHE A 365 -3.84 -22.54 -4.12
CA PHE A 365 -5.20 -22.06 -4.02
C PHE A 365 -6.19 -23.23 -3.98
N ASP A 366 -7.00 -23.34 -2.93
CA ASP A 366 -8.00 -24.41 -2.80
C ASP A 366 -8.95 -24.48 -4.01
N ASN A 367 -9.30 -23.31 -4.57
CA ASN A 367 -10.08 -23.21 -5.81
C ASN A 367 -9.63 -21.99 -6.66
N PRO A 368 -8.64 -22.16 -7.56
CA PRO A 368 -8.08 -21.04 -8.32
C PRO A 368 -9.11 -20.38 -9.24
N THR A 369 -10.05 -21.15 -9.79
CA THR A 369 -11.10 -20.64 -10.70
C THR A 369 -12.11 -19.74 -9.99
N GLN A 370 -12.55 -20.13 -8.79
CA GLN A 370 -13.46 -19.33 -7.98
C GLN A 370 -12.77 -18.04 -7.52
N ILE A 371 -11.51 -18.12 -7.09
CA ILE A 371 -10.73 -16.95 -6.72
C ILE A 371 -10.57 -15.98 -7.89
N ALA A 372 -10.19 -16.49 -9.07
CA ALA A 372 -10.07 -15.67 -10.27
C ALA A 372 -11.39 -14.99 -10.65
N THR A 373 -12.52 -15.68 -10.45
CA THR A 373 -13.87 -15.12 -10.67
C THR A 373 -14.16 -13.98 -9.69
N VAL A 374 -13.91 -14.17 -8.40
CA VAL A 374 -14.08 -13.12 -7.38
C VAL A 374 -13.21 -11.91 -7.68
N LEU A 375 -11.93 -12.11 -8.01
CA LEU A 375 -11.03 -11.03 -8.38
C LEU A 375 -11.44 -10.33 -9.67
N SER A 376 -12.05 -11.05 -10.62
CA SER A 376 -12.55 -10.47 -11.87
C SER A 376 -13.79 -9.61 -11.63
N VAL A 377 -14.74 -10.05 -10.80
CA VAL A 377 -15.89 -9.23 -10.38
C VAL A 377 -15.40 -7.99 -9.64
N TYR A 378 -14.48 -8.16 -8.71
CA TYR A 378 -13.88 -7.05 -7.95
C TYR A 378 -13.18 -6.04 -8.89
N SER A 379 -12.38 -6.54 -9.84
CA SER A 379 -11.73 -5.75 -10.88
C SER A 379 -12.72 -4.95 -11.73
N ALA A 380 -13.84 -5.56 -12.12
CA ALA A 380 -14.89 -4.89 -12.88
C ALA A 380 -15.54 -3.76 -12.07
N VAL A 381 -15.81 -3.97 -10.78
CA VAL A 381 -16.34 -2.94 -9.88
C VAL A 381 -15.36 -1.77 -9.73
N ILE A 382 -14.06 -2.05 -9.57
CA ILE A 382 -13.03 -1.01 -9.49
C ILE A 382 -12.93 -0.23 -10.80
N LEU A 383 -12.89 -0.92 -11.94
CA LEU A 383 -12.82 -0.25 -13.24
C LEU A 383 -14.05 0.60 -13.50
N PHE A 384 -15.23 0.16 -13.07
CA PHE A 384 -16.43 0.97 -13.09
C PHE A 384 -16.31 2.20 -12.18
N ALA A 385 -15.77 2.07 -10.97
CA ALA A 385 -15.53 3.21 -10.09
C ALA A 385 -14.53 4.21 -10.70
N ILE A 386 -13.39 3.74 -11.22
CA ILE A 386 -12.39 4.56 -11.91
C ILE A 386 -13.01 5.26 -13.13
N TYR A 387 -13.80 4.54 -13.93
CA TYR A 387 -14.51 5.11 -15.07
C TYR A 387 -15.41 6.28 -14.65
N ASN A 388 -16.17 6.14 -13.55
CA ASN A 388 -17.03 7.21 -13.05
C ASN A 388 -16.23 8.41 -12.53
N VAL A 389 -15.12 8.18 -11.81
CA VAL A 389 -14.21 9.24 -11.36
C VAL A 389 -13.62 10.01 -12.55
N MET A 390 -13.17 9.28 -13.57
CA MET A 390 -12.62 9.88 -14.80
C MET A 390 -13.69 10.66 -15.58
N ARG A 391 -14.90 10.11 -15.70
CA ARG A 391 -16.00 10.79 -16.39
C ARG A 391 -16.29 12.15 -15.79
N PHE A 392 -16.29 12.22 -14.46
CA PHE A 392 -16.43 13.48 -13.73
C PHE A 392 -15.25 14.45 -14.01
N SER A 393 -14.02 13.92 -14.01
CA SER A 393 -12.78 14.66 -14.30
C SER A 393 -12.71 15.25 -15.73
N PHE A 394 -13.20 14.51 -16.74
CA PHE A 394 -13.14 14.94 -18.15
C PHE A 394 -14.21 15.96 -18.53
N ASN A 395 -15.43 15.83 -18.00
CA ASN A 395 -16.52 16.77 -18.30
C ASN A 395 -16.13 18.21 -17.98
N HIS A 396 -15.31 18.41 -16.95
CA HIS A 396 -14.90 19.74 -16.53
C HIS A 396 -13.67 20.28 -17.29
N LYS A 397 -12.93 19.41 -17.98
CA LYS A 397 -11.79 19.80 -18.81
C LYS A 397 -12.22 20.41 -20.15
N GLU A 398 -13.40 20.04 -20.66
CA GLU A 398 -13.97 20.71 -21.85
C GLU A 398 -14.38 22.17 -21.57
N GLU A 399 -14.61 22.54 -20.30
CA GLU A 399 -14.90 23.93 -19.90
C GLU A 399 -13.64 24.79 -19.68
N LYS A 400 -12.44 24.21 -19.61
CA LYS A 400 -11.17 24.95 -19.47
C LYS A 400 -10.19 24.63 -20.60
N LYS A 401 -10.39 25.28 -21.75
CA LYS A 401 -9.27 25.73 -22.58
C LYS A 401 -8.92 27.14 -22.14
N ILE A 402 -7.89 27.29 -21.30
CA ILE A 402 -7.01 28.47 -21.12
C ILE A 402 -6.16 28.15 -19.88
N GLU A 403 -4.89 27.82 -20.10
CA GLU A 403 -3.71 28.53 -19.58
C GLU A 403 -2.47 27.64 -19.57
N GLN A 404 -1.42 28.17 -20.19
CA GLN A 404 -0.19 27.49 -20.58
C GLN A 404 0.95 28.27 -19.92
N TYR A 405 1.47 27.79 -18.79
CA TYR A 405 2.46 28.54 -17.99
C TYR A 405 3.74 27.79 -17.61
N CYS A 406 4.10 26.71 -18.31
CA CYS A 406 5.34 25.97 -17.99
C CYS A 406 6.28 25.73 -19.17
N SER A 407 6.25 26.56 -20.22
CA SER A 407 7.23 26.47 -21.32
C SER A 407 8.37 27.48 -21.25
N LYS A 408 8.54 28.24 -20.15
CA LYS A 408 9.48 29.38 -20.13
C LYS A 408 10.63 29.33 -19.11
N SER A 409 10.84 28.24 -18.36
CA SER A 409 12.06 28.13 -17.55
C SER A 409 12.43 26.69 -17.22
N LEU A 410 13.25 26.08 -18.09
CA LEU A 410 14.36 25.18 -17.74
C LEU A 410 15.13 24.80 -19.00
#